data_AF-A0A1Y3EVR5-F1
#
_entry.id   AF-A0A1Y3EVR5-F1
#
_cell.length_a   1.000
_cell.length_b   1.000
_cell.length_c   1.000
_cell.angle_alpha   90.00
_cell.angle_beta   90.00
_cell.angle_gamma   90.00
#
_symmetry.space_group_name_H-M   'P 1'
#
loop_
_entity.id
_entity.type
_entity.pdbx_description
1 polymer ?
#
loop_
_entity_poly.entity_id
_entity_poly.type
_entity_poly.pdbx_seq_one_letter_code
_entity_poly.pdbx_strand_id
1 'polypeptide(L)'
;MELPKEKYEAVQTRIAYKYDELEKMLIEEFVRHHHANAKLKMKQIANVLSQFNGYSQAIDAYVEQCQWQSFRGGDIFTDIWNMLQKHDPVINDVFPNPQQVMSKLVLNIYHGKLQ
;
A
#
# COMPACT_ATOMS: atom_id res chain seq x y z
N MET A 1 -42.91 -2.65 7.32
CA MET A 1 -42.18 -2.37 8.57
C MET A 1 -40.71 -2.25 8.21
N GLU A 2 -40.25 -1.03 7.91
CA GLU A 2 -38.81 -0.80 7.76
C GLU A 2 -38.20 -0.70 9.17
N LEU A 3 -37.10 -1.43 9.43
CA LEU A 3 -36.33 -1.26 10.66
C LEU A 3 -35.86 0.20 10.76
N PRO A 4 -35.86 0.83 11.94
CA PRO A 4 -35.41 2.22 12.10
C PRO A 4 -33.89 2.28 11.90
N LYS A 5 -33.45 2.45 10.63
CA LYS A 5 -32.04 2.58 10.23
C LYS A 5 -31.30 3.66 11.03
N GLU A 6 -31.99 4.77 11.30
CA GLU A 6 -31.48 5.93 12.05
C GLU A 6 -30.98 5.58 13.46
N LYS A 7 -31.52 4.53 14.09
CA LYS A 7 -31.18 4.19 15.49
C LYS A 7 -29.75 3.63 15.65
N TYR A 8 -29.16 3.13 14.56
CA TYR A 8 -27.84 2.50 14.57
C TYR A 8 -26.80 3.21 13.70
N GLU A 9 -27.20 4.18 12.88
CA GLU A 9 -26.29 4.95 12.02
C GLU A 9 -25.15 5.61 12.79
N ALA A 10 -25.44 6.19 13.95
CA ALA A 10 -24.42 6.82 14.80
C ALA A 10 -23.39 5.78 15.32
N VAL A 11 -23.84 4.56 15.62
CA VAL A 11 -22.97 3.47 16.10
C VAL A 11 -22.16 2.90 14.95
N GLN A 12 -22.78 2.68 13.79
CA GLN A 12 -22.11 2.22 12.57
C GLN A 12 -21.02 3.21 12.14
N THR A 13 -21.32 4.51 12.17
CA THR A 13 -20.35 5.58 11.88
C THR A 13 -19.16 5.55 12.85
N ARG A 14 -19.42 5.37 14.16
CA ARG A 14 -18.32 5.26 15.15
C ARG A 14 -17.44 4.04 14.92
N ILE A 15 -18.04 2.91 14.54
CA ILE A 15 -17.30 1.67 14.23
C ILE A 15 -16.45 1.87 12.96
N ALA A 16 -17.04 2.43 11.89
CA ALA A 16 -16.32 2.74 10.66
C ALA A 16 -15.12 3.67 10.93
N TYR A 17 -15.32 4.73 11.70
CA TYR A 17 -14.23 5.63 12.09
C TYR A 17 -13.09 4.93 12.83
N LYS A 18 -13.40 3.95 13.69
CA LYS A 18 -12.39 3.18 14.40
C LYS A 18 -11.61 2.23 13.48
N TYR A 19 -12.26 1.67 12.47
CA TYR A 19 -11.57 0.92 11.43
C TYR A 19 -10.65 1.82 10.61
N ASP A 20 -11.12 2.99 10.17
CA ASP A 20 -10.31 3.96 9.42
C ASP A 20 -9.07 4.43 10.21
N GLU A 21 -9.23 4.68 11.52
CA GLU A 21 -8.14 5.07 12.41
C GLU A 21 -7.09 3.95 12.51
N LEU A 22 -7.55 2.70 12.68
CA LEU A 22 -6.67 1.53 12.74
C LEU A 22 -5.93 1.30 11.42
N GLU A 23 -6.63 1.40 10.28
CA GLU A 23 -6.04 1.24 8.95
C GLU A 23 -4.92 2.27 8.72
N LYS A 24 -5.15 3.55 9.06
CA LYS A 24 -4.13 4.60 8.96
C LYS A 24 -2.90 4.31 9.81
N MET A 25 -3.10 3.91 11.08
CA MET A 25 -1.99 3.54 11.96
C MET A 25 -1.17 2.37 11.41
N LEU A 26 -1.84 1.35 10.88
CA LEU A 26 -1.18 0.19 10.28
C LEU A 26 -0.39 0.57 9.01
N ILE A 27 -0.92 1.45 8.17
CA ILE A 27 -0.22 1.94 6.97
C ILE A 27 1.04 2.73 7.36
N GLU A 28 0.94 3.61 8.36
CA GLU A 28 2.11 4.34 8.88
C GLU A 28 3.18 3.39 9.43
N GLU A 29 2.77 2.37 10.18
CA GLU A 29 3.67 1.34 10.69
C GLU A 29 4.31 0.51 9.57
N PHE A 30 3.55 0.16 8.54
CA PHE A 30 4.04 -0.51 7.35
C PHE A 30 5.16 0.29 6.67
N VAL A 31 4.96 1.59 6.46
CA VAL A 31 5.95 2.50 5.86
C VAL A 31 7.20 2.61 6.74
N ARG A 32 7.04 2.73 8.06
CA ARG A 32 8.19 2.73 8.99
C ARG A 32 9.01 1.43 8.87
N HIS A 33 8.34 0.28 8.81
CA HIS A 33 9.02 -1.00 8.65
C HIS A 33 9.65 -1.19 7.28
N HIS A 34 9.09 -0.59 6.23
CA HIS A 34 9.72 -0.52 4.91
C HIS A 34 11.08 0.18 4.98
N HIS A 35 11.15 1.36 5.58
CA HIS A 35 12.41 2.09 5.75
C HIS A 35 13.43 1.35 6.62
N ALA A 36 12.95 0.59 7.62
CA ALA A 36 13.78 -0.25 8.47
C ALA A 36 14.18 -1.59 7.83
N ASN A 37 13.78 -1.87 6.57
CA ASN A 37 13.97 -3.16 5.89
C ASN A 37 13.40 -4.37 6.65
N ALA A 38 12.37 -4.17 7.48
CA ALA A 38 11.78 -5.20 8.34
C ALA A 38 10.67 -5.99 7.60
N LYS A 39 11.04 -6.77 6.58
CA LYS A 39 10.11 -7.46 5.68
C LYS A 39 9.08 -8.36 6.39
N LEU A 40 9.49 -9.09 7.42
CA LEU A 40 8.57 -9.94 8.18
C LEU A 40 7.44 -9.13 8.83
N LYS A 41 7.76 -7.94 9.36
CA LYS A 41 6.77 -7.03 9.95
C LYS A 41 5.87 -6.43 8.88
N MET A 42 6.44 -6.02 7.75
CA MET A 42 5.66 -5.57 6.60
C MET A 42 4.64 -6.63 6.16
N LYS A 43 5.07 -7.90 6.05
CA LYS A 43 4.21 -9.03 5.66
C LYS A 43 3.06 -9.25 6.62
N GLN A 44 3.33 -9.20 7.93
CA GLN A 44 2.29 -9.31 8.96
C GLN A 44 1.24 -8.21 8.80
N ILE A 45 1.68 -6.96 8.61
CA ILE A 45 0.79 -5.82 8.47
C ILE A 45 0.00 -5.89 7.15
N ALA A 46 0.64 -6.23 6.03
CA ALA A 46 -0.01 -6.38 4.73
C ALA A 46 -1.09 -7.48 4.75
N ASN A 47 -0.83 -8.60 5.43
CA ASN A 47 -1.82 -9.66 5.62
C ASN A 47 -3.03 -9.16 6.42
N VAL A 48 -2.81 -8.40 7.49
CA VAL A 48 -3.91 -7.81 8.27
C VAL A 48 -4.69 -6.82 7.41
N LEU A 49 -4.01 -5.85 6.79
CA LEU A 49 -4.62 -4.84 5.93
C LEU A 49 -5.39 -5.44 4.76
N SER A 50 -5.03 -6.62 4.24
CA SER A 50 -5.76 -7.28 3.15
C SER A 50 -7.22 -7.62 3.47
N GLN A 51 -7.56 -7.68 4.76
CA GLN A 51 -8.93 -7.92 5.23
C GLN A 51 -9.74 -6.62 5.39
N PHE A 52 -9.08 -5.48 5.19
CA PHE A 52 -9.60 -4.14 5.39
C PHE A 52 -9.77 -3.41 4.06
N ASN A 53 -10.66 -2.42 4.01
CA ASN A 53 -10.90 -1.65 2.78
C ASN A 53 -9.69 -0.75 2.45
N GLY A 54 -8.92 -0.35 3.47
CA GLY A 54 -7.69 0.43 3.31
C GLY A 54 -6.49 -0.31 2.71
N TYR A 55 -6.60 -1.59 2.33
CA TYR A 55 -5.50 -2.34 1.71
C TYR A 55 -4.91 -1.62 0.48
N SER A 56 -5.77 -0.99 -0.34
CA SER A 56 -5.31 -0.25 -1.51
C SER A 56 -4.43 0.95 -1.15
N GLN A 57 -4.71 1.62 -0.02
CA GLN A 57 -3.92 2.75 0.46
C GLN A 57 -2.52 2.29 0.93
N ALA A 58 -2.42 1.08 1.47
CA ALA A 58 -1.12 0.48 1.81
C ALA A 58 -0.27 0.20 0.56
N ILE A 59 -0.92 -0.28 -0.51
CA ILE A 59 -0.27 -0.47 -1.83
C ILE A 59 0.17 0.89 -2.38
N ASP A 60 -0.70 1.89 -2.35
CA ASP A 60 -0.39 3.24 -2.85
C ASP A 60 0.81 3.83 -2.09
N ALA A 61 0.80 3.75 -0.75
CA ALA A 61 1.92 4.20 0.08
C ALA A 61 3.22 3.46 -0.27
N TYR A 62 3.19 2.14 -0.47
CA TYR A 62 4.37 1.38 -0.88
C TYR A 62 4.89 1.81 -2.26
N VAL A 63 4.00 2.02 -3.24
CA VAL A 63 4.37 2.47 -4.58
C VAL A 63 5.04 3.84 -4.53
N GLU A 64 4.51 4.77 -3.75
CA GLU A 64 5.13 6.08 -3.51
C GLU A 64 6.53 5.94 -2.90
N GLN A 65 6.70 5.06 -1.90
CA GLN A 65 8.02 4.79 -1.31
C GLN A 65 9.00 4.18 -2.30
N CYS A 66 8.56 3.30 -3.19
CA CYS A 66 9.42 2.69 -4.23
C CYS A 66 9.95 3.72 -5.22
N GLN A 67 9.16 4.76 -5.51
CA GLN A 67 9.54 5.82 -6.44
C GLN A 67 10.37 6.92 -5.77
N TRP A 68 10.28 7.05 -4.45
CA TRP A 68 10.99 8.06 -3.70
C TRP A 68 12.51 7.88 -3.86
N GLN A 69 13.15 8.86 -4.51
CA GLN A 69 14.58 8.89 -4.83
C GLN A 69 15.07 7.90 -5.91
N SER A 70 14.17 7.22 -6.63
CA SER A 70 14.54 6.18 -7.61
C SER A 70 14.91 6.69 -9.01
N PHE A 71 14.61 7.96 -9.33
CA PHE A 71 14.87 8.55 -10.65
C PHE A 71 15.92 9.66 -10.57
N ARG A 72 17.19 9.27 -10.40
CA ARG A 72 18.32 10.19 -10.23
C ARG A 72 19.44 9.96 -11.23
N GLY A 73 19.35 8.91 -12.04
CA GLY A 73 20.29 8.58 -13.09
C GLY A 73 20.05 9.41 -14.36
N GLY A 74 20.98 9.26 -15.31
CA GLY A 74 20.88 9.91 -16.63
C GLY A 74 19.97 9.18 -17.61
N ASP A 75 19.62 7.92 -17.34
CA ASP A 75 18.69 7.11 -18.16
C ASP A 75 17.52 6.60 -17.31
N ILE A 76 16.32 7.09 -17.63
CA ILE A 76 15.10 6.79 -16.90
C ILE A 76 14.68 5.32 -17.03
N PHE A 77 14.98 4.66 -18.16
CA PHE A 77 14.60 3.26 -18.36
C PHE A 77 15.46 2.33 -17.51
N THR A 78 16.77 2.60 -17.43
CA THR A 78 17.67 1.90 -16.51
C THR A 78 17.26 2.10 -15.05
N ASP A 79 16.90 3.33 -14.65
CA ASP A 79 16.44 3.62 -13.30
C ASP A 79 15.14 2.85 -12.95
N ILE A 80 14.17 2.84 -13.87
CA ILE A 80 12.92 2.07 -13.73
C ILE A 80 13.23 0.58 -13.57
N TRP A 81 14.08 0.03 -14.45
CA TRP A 81 14.43 -1.39 -14.42
C TRP A 81 15.08 -1.80 -13.10
N ASN A 82 16.08 -1.02 -12.65
CA ASN A 82 16.77 -1.27 -11.38
C ASN A 82 15.82 -1.21 -10.17
N MET A 83 14.89 -0.26 -10.17
CA MET A 83 13.88 -0.13 -9.13
C MET A 83 12.94 -1.35 -9.11
N LEU A 84 12.43 -1.79 -10.28
CA LEU A 84 11.58 -2.96 -10.38
C LEU A 84 12.29 -4.23 -9.89
N GLN A 85 13.54 -4.46 -10.30
CA GLN A 85 14.33 -5.61 -9.83
C GLN A 85 14.58 -5.59 -8.32
N LYS A 86 14.82 -4.41 -7.74
CA LYS A 86 15.02 -4.27 -6.29
C LYS A 86 13.75 -4.61 -5.51
N HIS A 87 12.60 -4.20 -6.01
CA HIS A 87 11.34 -4.31 -5.27
C HIS A 87 10.56 -5.60 -5.58
N ASP A 88 10.79 -6.27 -6.71
CA ASP A 88 10.17 -7.55 -7.05
C ASP A 88 10.26 -8.62 -5.94
N PRO A 89 11.44 -8.93 -5.35
CA PRO A 89 11.53 -9.92 -4.28
C PRO A 89 10.84 -9.45 -2.98
N VAL A 90 10.75 -8.13 -2.75
CA VAL A 90 10.02 -7.58 -1.60
C VAL A 90 8.51 -7.75 -1.81
N ILE A 91 8.03 -7.43 -3.02
CA ILE A 91 6.62 -7.52 -3.38
C ILE A 91 6.12 -8.96 -3.24
N ASN A 92 6.90 -9.92 -3.76
CA ASN A 92 6.57 -11.34 -3.70
C ASN A 92 6.60 -11.93 -2.29
N ASP A 93 7.45 -11.42 -1.38
CA ASP A 93 7.51 -11.91 0.00
C ASP A 93 6.47 -11.26 0.92
N VAL A 94 6.19 -9.96 0.73
CA VAL A 94 5.42 -9.16 1.68
C VAL A 94 3.91 -9.20 1.40
N PHE A 95 3.50 -9.15 0.14
CA PHE A 95 2.09 -8.89 -0.19
C PHE A 95 1.32 -10.18 -0.51
N PRO A 96 0.07 -10.34 -0.02
CA PRO A 96 -0.81 -11.44 -0.39
C PRO A 96 -1.12 -11.54 -1.89
N ASN A 97 -1.16 -10.40 -2.58
CA ASN A 97 -1.38 -10.31 -4.02
C ASN A 97 -0.25 -9.52 -4.70
N PRO A 98 0.91 -10.17 -4.95
CA PRO A 98 2.08 -9.51 -5.54
C PRO A 98 1.79 -8.90 -6.92
N GLN A 99 0.98 -9.58 -7.73
CA GLN A 99 0.65 -9.16 -9.09
C GLN A 99 -0.07 -7.81 -9.10
N GLN A 100 -1.04 -7.62 -8.20
CA GLN A 100 -1.76 -6.35 -8.06
C GLN A 100 -0.81 -5.19 -7.74
N VAL A 101 0.14 -5.41 -6.82
CA VAL A 101 1.11 -4.40 -6.39
C VAL A 101 2.05 -4.04 -7.54
N MET A 102 2.58 -5.05 -8.24
CA MET A 102 3.46 -4.83 -9.39
C MET A 102 2.75 -4.10 -10.53
N SER A 103 1.52 -4.50 -10.85
CA SER A 103 0.71 -3.82 -11.87
C SER A 103 0.46 -2.35 -11.50
N LYS A 104 0.14 -2.05 -10.23
CA LYS A 104 -0.06 -0.67 -9.76
C LYS A 104 1.25 0.14 -9.84
N LEU A 105 2.38 -0.46 -9.46
CA LEU A 105 3.69 0.18 -9.53
C LEU A 105 4.05 0.57 -10.96
N VAL A 106 3.95 -0.36 -11.91
CA VAL A 106 4.26 -0.11 -13.33
C VAL A 106 3.31 0.93 -13.93
N LEU A 107 2.01 0.84 -13.64
CA LEU A 107 1.02 1.82 -14.11
C LEU A 107 1.33 3.24 -13.58
N ASN A 108 1.70 3.36 -12.31
CA ASN A 108 2.02 4.65 -11.70
C ASN A 108 3.29 5.25 -12.31
N ILE A 109 4.31 4.45 -12.61
CA ILE A 109 5.51 4.89 -13.34
C ILE A 109 5.15 5.40 -14.72
N TYR A 110 4.32 4.65 -15.46
CA TYR A 110 3.90 5.04 -16.80
C TYR A 110 3.22 6.41 -16.79
N HIS A 111 2.21 6.60 -15.95
CA HIS A 111 1.48 7.87 -15.84
C HIS A 111 2.32 9.02 -15.25
N GLY A 112 3.24 8.74 -14.34
CA GLY A 112 4.00 9.76 -13.62
C GLY A 112 5.31 10.18 -14.27
N LYS A 113 5.86 9.36 -15.18
CA LYS A 113 7.22 9.55 -15.73
C LYS A 113 7.34 9.38 -17.23
N LEU A 114 6.45 8.62 -17.88
CA LEU A 114 6.59 8.25 -19.30
C LEU A 114 5.48 8.80 -20.21
N GLN A 115 4.41 9.36 -19.63
CA GLN A 115 3.28 9.98 -20.33
C GLN A 115 3.38 11.51 -20.23
#